data_AF-A0A2V2VD84-F1
#
_entry.id   AF-A0A2V2VD84-F1
#
_cell.length_a   1.000
_cell.length_b   1.000
_cell.length_c   1.000
_cell.angle_alpha   90.00
_cell.angle_beta   90.00
_cell.angle_gamma   90.00
#
_symmetry.space_group_name_H-M   'P 1'
#
loop_
_entity.id
_entity.type
_entity.pdbx_description
1 polymer ?
#
loop_
_entity_poly.entity_id
_entity_poly.type
_entity_poly.pdbx_seq_one_letter_code
_entity_poly.pdbx_strand_id
1 'polypeptide(L)'
;MRVAEHNAALLPKRPLLHLGQRYKEWPMTINLPTVLAASVPRTGQSWEKNLICNIHAHLSTNSFINGGEKSVVSGAYDYYHYRVDGFKDDGWGCAYRSLQTILSWFQHEGYMNEPMPDICAIQNILYAKDPDKMNRKEFIGSKEWIGSFEVMIVIQHFLPGMECVIRRMESGSDLETDPSVQQTLVNHFRQKRACPVMIGGSSYAHTILGVDTNLATMEARYLVADPHYSSGETSLKTVLKKGYVGWKEAGKFFESNSWYNLCIPQLATYDPR
;
A
#
# COMPACT_ATOMS: atom_id res chain seq x y z
N MET A 1 -7.25 -27.76 10.73
CA MET A 1 -5.97 -28.00 11.42
C MET A 1 -5.23 -26.70 11.71
N ARG A 2 -4.78 -25.93 10.71
CA ARG A 2 -3.91 -24.75 10.90
C ARG A 2 -4.43 -23.61 11.79
N VAL A 3 -5.73 -23.25 11.72
CA VAL A 3 -6.30 -22.23 12.63
C VAL A 3 -6.34 -22.72 14.08
N ALA A 4 -6.63 -24.00 14.29
CA ALA A 4 -6.64 -24.60 15.63
C ALA A 4 -5.21 -24.65 16.21
N GLU A 5 -4.19 -24.91 15.38
CA GLU A 5 -2.78 -24.88 15.77
C GLU A 5 -2.29 -23.48 16.15
N HIS A 6 -2.62 -22.45 15.36
CA HIS A 6 -2.31 -21.06 15.71
C HIS A 6 -2.99 -20.64 17.02
N ASN A 7 -4.26 -21.01 17.20
CA ASN A 7 -5.01 -20.71 18.42
C ASN A 7 -4.43 -21.47 19.63
N ALA A 8 -4.03 -22.73 19.46
CA ALA A 8 -3.45 -23.56 20.52
C ALA A 8 -2.05 -23.07 20.94
N ALA A 9 -1.28 -22.49 20.02
CA ALA A 9 0.07 -21.98 20.28
C ALA A 9 0.12 -20.47 20.58
N LEU A 10 -1.05 -19.79 20.70
CA LEU A 10 -1.14 -18.33 20.86
C LEU A 10 -0.35 -17.54 19.81
N LEU A 11 -0.18 -18.10 18.61
CA LEU A 11 0.60 -17.48 17.54
C LEU A 11 -0.26 -16.47 16.76
N PRO A 12 0.30 -15.32 16.35
CA PRO A 12 -0.39 -14.41 15.44
C PRO A 12 -0.80 -15.16 14.16
N LYS A 13 -2.01 -14.90 13.65
CA LYS A 13 -2.55 -15.53 12.43
C LYS A 13 -1.85 -15.00 11.17
N ARG A 14 -0.58 -15.37 11.01
CA ARG A 14 0.26 -15.17 9.83
C ARG A 14 0.44 -16.51 9.09
N PRO A 15 0.85 -16.52 7.82
CA PRO A 15 1.20 -17.75 7.10
C PRO A 15 2.54 -18.33 7.61
N LEU A 16 2.62 -18.68 8.91
CA LEU A 16 3.86 -19.15 9.56
C LEU A 16 4.18 -20.62 9.27
N LEU A 17 3.28 -21.37 8.63
CA LEU A 17 3.34 -22.83 8.52
C LEU A 17 3.07 -23.31 7.08
N HIS A 18 3.79 -22.75 6.11
CA HIS A 18 3.88 -23.35 4.77
C HIS A 18 4.84 -24.55 4.79
N LEU A 19 4.43 -25.66 4.16
CA LEU A 19 5.16 -26.93 4.16
C LEU A 19 6.61 -26.81 3.62
N GLY A 20 6.90 -25.77 2.83
CA GLY A 20 8.22 -25.47 2.27
C GLY A 20 9.26 -24.95 3.28
N GLN A 21 8.86 -24.60 4.51
CA GLN A 21 9.77 -24.09 5.56
C GLN A 21 10.21 -25.15 6.59
N ARG A 22 10.16 -26.45 6.27
CA ARG A 22 10.80 -27.47 7.12
C ARG A 22 12.32 -27.38 6.98
N TYR A 23 12.96 -26.70 7.93
CA TYR A 23 14.41 -26.74 8.14
C TYR A 23 14.88 -28.19 8.34
N LYS A 24 15.82 -28.62 7.49
CA LYS A 24 16.74 -29.73 7.79
C LYS A 24 17.77 -29.17 8.77
N GLU A 25 17.73 -29.66 9.99
CA GLU A 25 18.72 -29.62 11.07
C GLU A 25 17.99 -29.34 12.38
N TRP A 26 17.95 -30.37 13.24
CA TRP A 26 17.38 -30.28 14.58
C TRP A 26 18.54 -30.34 15.59
N PRO A 27 19.08 -29.21 16.07
CA PRO A 27 19.99 -29.23 17.21
C PRO A 27 19.20 -29.38 18.51
N MET A 28 19.67 -30.28 19.39
CA MET A 28 19.06 -30.63 20.69
C MET A 28 19.17 -29.53 21.78
N THR A 29 19.12 -28.26 21.41
CA THR A 29 19.15 -27.14 22.38
C THR A 29 18.12 -26.10 21.98
N ILE A 30 17.09 -25.96 22.82
CA ILE A 30 16.06 -24.93 22.70
C ILE A 30 16.68 -23.60 23.14
N ASN A 31 17.37 -22.94 22.22
CA ASN A 31 17.44 -21.49 22.26
C ASN A 31 16.13 -20.98 21.66
N LEU A 32 15.37 -20.18 22.40
CA LEU A 32 14.22 -19.47 21.82
C LEU A 32 14.72 -18.74 20.57
N PRO A 33 14.20 -19.05 19.37
CA PRO A 33 14.57 -18.29 18.20
C PRO A 33 14.06 -16.87 18.43
N THR A 34 14.97 -15.90 18.43
CA THR A 34 14.62 -14.52 18.10
C THR A 34 13.77 -14.62 16.85
N VAL A 35 12.52 -14.13 16.92
CA VAL A 35 11.58 -14.17 15.80
C VAL A 35 12.31 -13.61 14.57
N LEU A 36 12.73 -14.48 13.66
CA LEU A 36 13.28 -14.05 12.39
C LEU A 36 12.15 -13.32 11.69
N ALA A 37 12.24 -12.00 11.61
CA ALA A 37 11.37 -11.23 10.75
C ALA A 37 11.42 -11.91 9.39
N ALA A 38 10.27 -12.28 8.82
CA ALA A 38 10.24 -12.85 7.48
C ALA A 38 11.03 -11.90 6.57
N SER A 39 12.15 -12.38 6.03
CA SER A 39 12.97 -11.55 5.15
C SER A 39 12.11 -11.23 3.94
N VAL A 40 11.71 -9.96 3.79
CA VAL A 40 11.00 -9.48 2.60
C VAL A 40 11.76 -9.98 1.37
N PRO A 41 11.10 -10.61 0.39
CA PRO A 41 11.76 -11.06 -0.82
C PRO A 41 12.34 -9.85 -1.56
N ARG A 42 13.67 -9.74 -1.49
CA ARG A 42 14.47 -8.70 -2.13
C ARG A 42 15.26 -9.31 -3.29
N THR A 43 15.51 -8.50 -4.30
CA THR A 43 16.36 -8.87 -5.44
C THR A 43 17.85 -8.73 -5.12
N GLY A 44 18.19 -8.07 -4.01
CA GLY A 44 19.58 -7.73 -3.64
C GLY A 44 20.11 -6.53 -4.43
N GLN A 45 19.24 -5.81 -5.13
CA GLN A 45 19.63 -4.65 -5.90
C GLN A 45 19.98 -3.48 -4.97
N SER A 46 21.05 -2.76 -5.32
CA SER A 46 21.63 -1.74 -4.43
C SER A 46 20.69 -0.59 -4.08
N TRP A 47 19.65 -0.34 -4.88
CA TRP A 47 18.66 0.71 -4.63
C TRP A 47 17.65 0.32 -3.55
N GLU A 48 17.47 -0.96 -3.23
CA GLU A 48 16.49 -1.40 -2.22
C GLU A 48 16.83 -0.84 -0.83
N LYS A 49 18.11 -0.56 -0.55
CA LYS A 49 18.57 0.10 0.69
C LYS A 49 18.06 1.54 0.82
N ASN A 50 17.63 2.15 -0.29
CA ASN A 50 17.14 3.51 -0.33
C ASN A 50 15.67 3.58 0.09
N LEU A 51 14.95 2.46 0.18
CA LEU A 51 13.59 2.42 0.69
C LEU A 51 13.57 2.66 2.21
N ILE A 52 12.53 3.35 2.69
CA ILE A 52 12.28 3.50 4.13
C ILE A 52 11.02 2.74 4.49
N CYS A 53 11.18 1.76 5.38
CA CYS A 53 10.06 1.00 5.95
C CYS A 53 9.31 1.88 6.96
N ASN A 54 7.98 1.86 6.88
CA ASN A 54 7.08 2.58 7.79
C ASN A 54 7.43 4.07 7.93
N ILE A 55 7.67 4.75 6.82
CA ILE A 55 8.12 6.15 6.81
C ILE A 55 7.24 7.09 7.65
N HIS A 56 5.94 6.82 7.74
CA HIS A 56 5.00 7.56 8.57
C HIS A 56 5.31 7.54 10.08
N ALA A 57 5.99 6.50 10.58
CA ALA A 57 6.35 6.37 11.99
C ALA A 57 7.41 7.40 12.42
N HIS A 58 8.09 8.04 11.46
CA HIS A 58 9.07 9.09 11.71
C HIS A 58 8.45 10.50 11.77
N LEU A 59 7.13 10.63 11.59
CA LEU A 59 6.45 11.92 11.73
C LEU A 59 6.47 12.39 13.18
N SER A 60 6.98 13.59 13.40
CA SER A 60 6.89 14.27 14.71
C SER A 60 5.51 14.90 14.94
N THR A 61 4.81 15.24 13.86
CA THR A 61 3.49 15.86 13.90
C THR A 61 2.38 14.83 13.84
N ASN A 62 1.61 14.76 14.92
CA ASN A 62 0.37 14.00 14.95
C ASN A 62 -0.80 14.89 14.49
N SER A 63 -1.71 14.33 13.70
CA SER A 63 -3.02 14.96 13.51
C SER A 63 -3.78 15.00 14.84
N PHE A 64 -4.51 16.08 15.08
CA PHE A 64 -5.46 16.19 16.18
C PHE A 64 -6.73 16.86 15.66
N ILE A 65 -7.82 16.09 15.66
CA ILE A 65 -9.18 16.55 15.43
C ILE A 65 -9.95 16.34 16.73
N ASN A 66 -10.69 17.35 17.19
CA ASN A 66 -11.42 17.24 18.45
C ASN A 66 -12.53 16.18 18.34
N GLY A 67 -12.51 15.17 19.21
CA GLY A 67 -13.40 14.00 19.11
C GLY A 67 -13.15 13.13 17.87
N GLY A 68 -12.04 13.35 17.16
CA GLY A 68 -11.65 12.57 16.00
C GLY A 68 -11.14 11.19 16.38
N GLU A 69 -11.41 10.23 15.52
CA GLU A 69 -10.84 8.90 15.59
C GLU A 69 -9.72 8.75 14.57
N LYS A 70 -8.54 8.37 15.08
CA LYS A 70 -7.36 8.13 14.28
C LYS A 70 -7.11 6.64 14.12
N SER A 71 -7.02 6.19 12.87
CA SER A 71 -6.64 4.83 12.49
C SER A 71 -5.66 4.87 11.32
N VAL A 72 -4.56 4.13 11.42
CA VAL A 72 -3.50 4.07 10.39
C VAL A 72 -3.28 2.63 9.95
N VAL A 73 -2.55 2.45 8.86
CA VAL A 73 -2.03 1.17 8.38
C VAL A 73 -1.42 0.36 9.53
N SER A 74 -1.72 -0.94 9.57
CA SER A 74 -1.15 -1.87 10.52
C SER A 74 -0.18 -2.81 9.82
N GLY A 75 0.92 -3.21 10.45
CA GLY A 75 1.98 -3.97 9.79
C GLY A 75 3.07 -3.08 9.20
N ALA A 76 3.93 -3.67 8.36
CA ALA A 76 5.06 -2.99 7.75
C ALA A 76 4.84 -2.79 6.24
N TYR A 77 5.39 -1.71 5.68
CA TYR A 77 5.44 -1.45 4.24
C TYR A 77 6.66 -0.58 3.92
N ASP A 78 7.12 -0.59 2.69
CA ASP A 78 8.17 0.30 2.21
C ASP A 78 7.59 1.45 1.38
N TYR A 79 8.19 2.62 1.50
CA TYR A 79 7.81 3.79 0.72
C TYR A 79 8.48 3.80 -0.66
N TYR A 80 7.71 3.50 -1.71
CA TYR A 80 8.13 3.62 -3.10
C TYR A 80 7.72 4.98 -3.67
N HIS A 81 8.63 5.60 -4.43
CA HIS A 81 8.45 6.91 -5.03
C HIS A 81 9.24 7.02 -6.35
N TYR A 82 9.11 8.14 -7.04
CA TYR A 82 9.79 8.40 -8.30
C TYR A 82 11.30 8.19 -8.21
N ARG A 83 11.84 7.49 -9.21
CA ARG A 83 13.28 7.20 -9.38
C ARG A 83 13.95 6.36 -8.29
N VAL A 84 13.22 5.82 -7.33
CA VAL A 84 13.84 5.07 -6.22
C VAL A 84 14.66 3.87 -6.70
N ASP A 85 14.25 3.25 -7.81
CA ASP A 85 14.92 2.13 -8.49
C ASP A 85 15.80 2.57 -9.68
N GLY A 86 16.01 3.88 -9.84
CA GLY A 86 16.75 4.47 -10.96
C GLY A 86 15.96 4.65 -12.26
N PHE A 87 14.71 4.15 -12.33
CA PHE A 87 13.87 4.32 -13.51
C PHE A 87 13.26 5.74 -13.57
N LYS A 88 13.18 6.35 -14.76
CA LYS A 88 12.71 7.73 -14.95
C LYS A 88 11.21 7.79 -15.19
N ASP A 89 10.45 7.78 -14.10
CA ASP A 89 8.98 7.77 -14.09
C ASP A 89 8.33 9.10 -13.67
N ASP A 90 9.09 10.19 -13.63
CA ASP A 90 8.56 11.50 -13.23
C ASP A 90 7.41 11.94 -14.12
N GLY A 91 6.32 12.35 -13.47
CA GLY A 91 5.11 12.83 -14.14
C GLY A 91 4.18 11.73 -14.63
N TRP A 92 4.51 10.44 -14.45
CA TRP A 92 3.63 9.36 -14.89
C TRP A 92 3.63 8.06 -14.09
N GLY A 93 4.65 7.83 -13.25
CA GLY A 93 4.77 6.61 -12.46
C GLY A 93 3.90 6.54 -11.20
N CYS A 94 3.13 7.58 -10.86
CA CYS A 94 2.64 7.77 -9.49
C CYS A 94 1.80 6.59 -8.99
N ALA A 95 0.91 6.08 -9.84
CA ALA A 95 0.08 4.92 -9.52
C ALA A 95 0.89 3.61 -9.44
N TYR A 96 1.93 3.46 -10.27
CA TYR A 96 2.85 2.31 -10.20
C TYR A 96 3.59 2.30 -8.85
N ARG A 97 4.08 3.45 -8.38
CA ARG A 97 4.78 3.55 -7.09
C ARG A 97 3.85 3.39 -5.90
N SER A 98 2.62 3.89 -5.99
CA SER A 98 1.59 3.60 -4.99
C SER A 98 1.26 2.11 -4.94
N LEU A 99 1.18 1.44 -6.08
CA LEU A 99 0.98 -0.01 -6.16
C LEU A 99 2.16 -0.77 -5.53
N GLN A 100 3.40 -0.40 -5.83
CA GLN A 100 4.58 -1.03 -5.22
C GLN A 100 4.60 -0.85 -3.69
N THR A 101 4.19 0.33 -3.19
CA THR A 101 4.00 0.57 -1.74
C THR A 101 2.97 -0.40 -1.14
N ILE A 102 1.84 -0.61 -1.81
CA ILE A 102 0.81 -1.58 -1.38
C ILE A 102 1.32 -3.02 -1.44
N LEU A 103 1.95 -3.43 -2.54
CA LEU A 103 2.52 -4.78 -2.69
C LEU A 103 3.59 -5.07 -1.63
N SER A 104 4.37 -4.05 -1.24
CA SER A 104 5.39 -4.22 -0.19
C SER A 104 4.76 -4.60 1.14
N TRP A 105 3.58 -4.05 1.45
CA TRP A 105 2.83 -4.44 2.64
C TRP A 105 2.45 -5.91 2.61
N PHE A 106 1.99 -6.41 1.47
CA PHE A 106 1.68 -7.83 1.29
C PHE A 106 2.93 -8.72 1.38
N GLN A 107 4.09 -8.24 0.94
CA GLN A 107 5.36 -8.94 1.15
C GLN A 107 5.74 -9.01 2.64
N HIS A 108 5.66 -7.89 3.36
CA HIS A 108 5.96 -7.82 4.80
C HIS A 108 5.02 -8.69 5.64
N GLU A 109 3.76 -8.81 5.25
CA GLU A 109 2.78 -9.67 5.93
C GLU A 109 2.82 -11.15 5.46
N GLY A 110 3.73 -11.47 4.53
CA GLY A 110 3.97 -12.84 4.05
C GLY A 110 2.89 -13.38 3.09
N TYR A 111 2.10 -12.49 2.48
CA TYR A 111 1.11 -12.85 1.46
C TYR A 111 1.70 -12.95 0.06
N MET A 112 2.79 -12.23 -0.20
CA MET A 112 3.50 -12.21 -1.47
C MET A 112 4.96 -12.63 -1.24
N ASN A 113 5.43 -13.64 -1.98
CA ASN A 113 6.79 -14.19 -1.86
C ASN A 113 7.69 -13.81 -3.06
N GLU A 114 7.09 -13.22 -4.07
CA GLU A 114 7.73 -12.74 -5.29
C GLU A 114 8.50 -11.45 -4.99
N PRO A 115 9.62 -11.19 -5.70
CA PRO A 115 10.26 -9.89 -5.69
C PRO A 115 9.31 -8.78 -6.17
N MET A 116 9.57 -7.54 -5.75
CA MET A 116 8.76 -6.40 -6.18
C MET A 116 8.84 -6.25 -7.71
N PRO A 117 7.70 -6.23 -8.44
CA PRO A 117 7.73 -6.00 -9.88
C PRO A 117 8.17 -4.57 -10.20
N ASP A 118 9.06 -4.42 -11.19
CA ASP A 118 9.35 -3.12 -11.78
C ASP A 118 8.18 -2.64 -12.66
N ILE A 119 8.26 -1.40 -13.16
CA ILE A 119 7.20 -0.81 -13.99
C ILE A 119 6.96 -1.62 -15.27
N CYS A 120 8.01 -2.18 -15.89
CA CYS A 120 7.88 -2.98 -17.10
C CYS A 120 7.15 -4.30 -16.81
N ALA A 121 7.47 -4.96 -15.69
CA ALA A 121 6.78 -6.15 -15.23
C ALA A 121 5.29 -5.87 -14.94
N ILE A 122 4.97 -4.74 -14.29
CA ILE A 122 3.59 -4.30 -14.08
C ILE A 122 2.87 -4.11 -15.42
N GLN A 123 3.52 -3.46 -16.40
CA GLN A 123 2.94 -3.28 -17.73
C GLN A 123 2.69 -4.61 -18.45
N ASN A 124 3.58 -5.58 -18.31
CA ASN A 124 3.40 -6.93 -18.87
C ASN A 124 2.22 -7.67 -18.22
N ILE A 125 2.03 -7.53 -16.90
CA ILE A 125 0.87 -8.11 -16.19
C ILE A 125 -0.43 -7.53 -16.75
N LEU A 126 -0.50 -6.21 -16.90
CA LEU A 126 -1.67 -5.52 -17.44
C LEU A 126 -1.91 -5.87 -18.91
N TYR A 127 -0.86 -5.91 -19.74
CA TYR A 127 -0.94 -6.39 -21.12
C TYR A 127 -1.56 -7.79 -21.24
N ALA A 128 -1.33 -8.65 -20.24
CA ALA A 128 -1.87 -10.01 -20.24
C ALA A 128 -3.28 -10.14 -19.63
N LYS A 129 -3.73 -9.17 -18.81
CA LYS A 129 -4.91 -9.36 -17.93
C LYS A 129 -5.94 -8.23 -17.98
N ASP A 130 -5.54 -7.02 -18.33
CA ASP A 130 -6.43 -5.87 -18.41
C ASP A 130 -7.08 -5.81 -19.79
N PRO A 131 -8.41 -5.95 -19.91
CA PRO A 131 -9.12 -5.91 -21.20
C PRO A 131 -8.80 -4.68 -22.06
N ASP A 132 -8.56 -3.52 -21.43
CA ASP A 132 -8.31 -2.24 -22.14
C ASP A 132 -6.87 -2.11 -22.65
N LYS A 133 -5.96 -2.94 -22.13
CA LYS A 133 -4.54 -2.98 -22.50
C LYS A 133 -4.14 -4.30 -23.15
N MET A 134 -5.06 -5.25 -23.21
CA MET A 134 -4.79 -6.58 -23.71
C MET A 134 -4.34 -6.51 -25.16
N ASN A 135 -3.23 -7.17 -25.47
CA ASN A 135 -2.65 -7.24 -26.82
C ASN A 135 -2.17 -5.89 -27.42
N ARG A 136 -2.19 -4.78 -26.66
CA ARG A 136 -1.58 -3.49 -27.05
C ARG A 136 -0.08 -3.52 -26.79
N LYS A 137 0.70 -4.01 -27.75
CA LYS A 137 2.16 -4.19 -27.59
C LYS A 137 2.90 -2.88 -27.29
N GLU A 138 2.36 -1.76 -27.78
CA GLU A 138 2.86 -0.40 -27.55
C GLU A 138 2.73 0.08 -26.10
N PHE A 139 1.89 -0.58 -25.29
CA PHE A 139 1.75 -0.24 -23.87
C PHE A 139 2.99 -0.63 -23.06
N ILE A 140 3.65 -1.74 -23.39
CA ILE A 140 4.86 -2.20 -22.70
C ILE A 140 6.03 -1.27 -23.05
N GLY A 141 6.68 -0.73 -22.03
CA GLY A 141 7.74 0.27 -22.18
C GLY A 141 7.23 1.69 -22.44
N SER A 142 5.91 1.89 -22.50
CA SER A 142 5.30 3.22 -22.63
C SER A 142 5.42 4.03 -21.33
N LYS A 143 4.98 5.30 -21.41
CA LYS A 143 4.79 6.18 -20.26
C LYS A 143 3.31 6.37 -19.91
N GLU A 144 2.46 5.42 -20.31
CA GLU A 144 1.02 5.50 -20.03
C GLU A 144 0.75 5.39 -18.52
N TRP A 145 -0.12 6.29 -18.03
CA TRP A 145 -0.65 6.22 -16.68
C TRP A 145 -1.51 4.97 -16.48
N ILE A 146 -1.57 4.52 -15.23
CA ILE A 146 -2.53 3.50 -14.78
C ILE A 146 -3.39 4.09 -13.66
N GLY A 147 -4.58 3.56 -13.46
CA GLY A 147 -5.52 3.99 -12.43
C GLY A 147 -5.81 2.90 -11.40
N SER A 148 -6.84 3.14 -10.60
CA SER A 148 -7.25 2.26 -9.51
C SER A 148 -7.69 0.86 -9.97
N PHE A 149 -8.25 0.73 -11.17
CA PHE A 149 -8.66 -0.56 -11.73
C PHE A 149 -7.45 -1.42 -12.13
N GLU A 150 -6.46 -0.83 -12.79
CA GLU A 150 -5.21 -1.49 -13.13
C GLU A 150 -4.44 -1.90 -11.88
N VAL A 151 -4.40 -1.03 -10.86
CA VAL A 151 -3.82 -1.35 -9.55
C VAL A 151 -4.50 -2.59 -8.96
N MET A 152 -5.83 -2.66 -8.97
CA MET A 152 -6.58 -3.84 -8.54
C MET A 152 -6.20 -5.10 -9.34
N ILE A 153 -6.13 -5.02 -10.68
CA ILE A 153 -5.79 -6.15 -11.55
C ILE A 153 -4.41 -6.71 -11.19
N VAL A 154 -3.44 -5.84 -10.92
CA VAL A 154 -2.08 -6.28 -10.55
C VAL A 154 -2.04 -6.85 -9.13
N ILE A 155 -2.78 -6.28 -8.18
CA ILE A 155 -2.92 -6.88 -6.84
C ILE A 155 -3.50 -8.30 -6.95
N GLN A 156 -4.55 -8.48 -7.76
CA GLN A 156 -5.19 -9.79 -8.00
C GLN A 156 -4.30 -10.78 -8.76
N HIS A 157 -3.32 -10.29 -9.52
CA HIS A 157 -2.32 -11.16 -10.13
C HIS A 157 -1.45 -11.85 -9.09
N PHE A 158 -0.96 -11.10 -8.09
CA PHE A 158 -0.12 -11.63 -7.00
C PHE A 158 -0.94 -12.32 -5.91
N LEU A 159 -2.18 -11.90 -5.71
CA LEU A 159 -3.09 -12.41 -4.68
C LEU A 159 -4.38 -12.88 -5.33
N PRO A 160 -4.39 -14.06 -5.99
CA PRO A 160 -5.61 -14.61 -6.57
C PRO A 160 -6.72 -14.71 -5.52
N GLY A 161 -7.91 -14.21 -5.86
CA GLY A 161 -9.06 -14.15 -4.95
C GLY A 161 -9.12 -12.93 -4.03
N MET A 162 -8.13 -12.02 -4.08
CA MET A 162 -8.21 -10.75 -3.35
C MET A 162 -9.29 -9.85 -3.96
N GLU A 163 -10.33 -9.55 -3.20
CA GLU A 163 -11.30 -8.53 -3.58
C GLU A 163 -10.75 -7.13 -3.29
N CYS A 164 -11.00 -6.19 -4.19
CA CYS A 164 -10.72 -4.77 -3.97
C CYS A 164 -12.00 -3.98 -4.18
N VAL A 165 -12.32 -3.08 -3.25
CA VAL A 165 -13.39 -2.11 -3.42
C VAL A 165 -12.83 -0.94 -4.21
N ILE A 166 -13.42 -0.67 -5.39
CA ILE A 166 -13.21 0.56 -6.14
C ILE A 166 -14.26 1.58 -5.72
N ARG A 167 -13.87 2.55 -4.89
CA ARG A 167 -14.77 3.62 -4.44
C ARG A 167 -14.54 4.87 -5.27
N ARG A 168 -15.47 5.15 -6.18
CA ARG A 168 -15.50 6.36 -7.01
C ARG A 168 -16.01 7.56 -6.23
N MET A 169 -15.42 8.70 -6.50
CA MET A 169 -15.76 10.03 -6.01
C MET A 169 -15.79 10.97 -7.22
N GLU A 170 -16.84 11.76 -7.36
CA GLU A 170 -16.95 12.72 -8.47
C GLU A 170 -16.15 13.99 -8.19
N SER A 171 -15.78 14.21 -6.92
CA SER A 171 -15.02 15.37 -6.47
C SER A 171 -14.02 15.00 -5.36
N GLY A 172 -12.86 15.66 -5.34
CA GLY A 172 -11.95 15.63 -4.19
C GLY A 172 -12.57 16.15 -2.90
N SER A 173 -13.62 17.00 -2.97
CA SER A 173 -14.35 17.44 -1.78
C SER A 173 -15.16 16.32 -1.14
N ASP A 174 -15.46 15.23 -1.85
CA ASP A 174 -16.21 14.10 -1.29
C ASP A 174 -15.47 13.47 -0.09
N LEU A 175 -14.15 13.64 0.02
CA LEU A 175 -13.38 13.24 1.20
C LEU A 175 -13.75 14.05 2.46
N GLU A 176 -14.28 15.26 2.32
CA GLU A 176 -14.81 16.06 3.43
C GLU A 176 -16.33 16.06 3.50
N THR A 177 -17.03 15.89 2.38
CA THR A 177 -18.47 16.10 2.30
C THR A 177 -19.29 14.81 2.21
N ASP A 178 -18.71 13.67 1.81
CA ASP A 178 -19.39 12.38 1.74
C ASP A 178 -19.04 11.50 2.96
N PRO A 179 -19.96 11.36 3.94
CA PRO A 179 -19.73 10.54 5.14
C PRO A 179 -19.50 9.06 4.79
N SER A 180 -20.04 8.57 3.68
CA SER A 180 -19.87 7.17 3.30
C SER A 180 -18.45 6.87 2.77
N VAL A 181 -17.77 7.85 2.17
CA VAL A 181 -16.33 7.75 1.84
C VAL A 181 -15.50 7.69 3.11
N GLN A 182 -15.71 8.64 4.04
CA GLN A 182 -15.00 8.69 5.32
C GLN A 182 -15.20 7.39 6.10
N GLN A 183 -16.45 6.94 6.22
CA GLN A 183 -16.80 5.71 6.92
C GLN A 183 -16.14 4.47 6.30
N THR A 184 -16.03 4.41 4.97
CA THR A 184 -15.35 3.32 4.26
C THR A 184 -13.88 3.25 4.66
N LEU A 185 -13.16 4.38 4.63
CA LEU A 185 -11.74 4.42 5.00
C LEU A 185 -11.51 4.17 6.50
N VAL A 186 -12.35 4.73 7.36
CA VAL A 186 -12.31 4.45 8.81
C VAL A 186 -12.50 2.96 9.07
N ASN A 187 -13.51 2.34 8.46
CA ASN A 187 -13.77 0.91 8.63
C ASN A 187 -12.63 0.04 8.10
N HIS A 188 -11.95 0.46 7.03
CA HIS A 188 -10.74 -0.20 6.54
C HIS A 188 -9.59 -0.11 7.54
N PHE A 189 -9.21 1.09 7.98
CA PHE A 189 -8.06 1.28 8.87
C PHE A 189 -8.27 0.79 10.30
N ARG A 190 -9.53 0.64 10.75
CA ARG A 190 -9.85 -0.02 12.04
C ARG A 190 -9.56 -1.53 12.04
N GLN A 191 -9.42 -2.16 10.87
CA GLN A 191 -9.19 -3.61 10.81
C GLN A 191 -7.83 -3.98 11.42
N LYS A 192 -7.76 -5.17 12.02
CA LYS A 192 -6.50 -5.71 12.58
C LYS A 192 -5.37 -5.81 11.55
N ARG A 193 -5.74 -5.93 10.28
CA ARG A 193 -4.85 -5.94 9.11
C ARG A 193 -5.39 -4.92 8.13
N ALA A 194 -4.76 -3.77 8.09
CA ALA A 194 -5.14 -2.64 7.26
C ALA A 194 -3.93 -2.27 6.42
N CYS A 195 -4.00 -2.56 5.12
CA CYS A 195 -2.96 -2.21 4.16
C CYS A 195 -3.10 -0.75 3.69
N PRO A 196 -2.06 -0.17 3.06
CA PRO A 196 -2.17 1.11 2.38
C PRO A 196 -3.26 1.11 1.30
N VAL A 197 -3.86 2.26 1.04
CA VAL A 197 -4.92 2.44 0.03
C VAL A 197 -4.43 3.38 -1.06
N MET A 198 -4.57 2.99 -2.33
CA MET A 198 -4.27 3.90 -3.44
C MET A 198 -5.48 4.81 -3.67
N ILE A 199 -5.21 6.11 -3.86
CA ILE A 199 -6.17 7.08 -4.40
C ILE A 199 -5.61 7.64 -5.71
N GLY A 200 -6.42 7.69 -6.77
CA GLY A 200 -6.01 8.22 -8.06
C GLY A 200 -7.10 9.02 -8.74
N GLY A 201 -6.74 10.14 -9.38
CA GLY A 201 -7.67 11.06 -10.03
C GLY A 201 -6.94 12.13 -10.83
N SER A 202 -7.53 12.59 -11.94
CA SER A 202 -6.99 13.67 -12.80
C SER A 202 -5.47 13.60 -13.05
N SER A 203 -4.93 12.40 -13.33
CA SER A 203 -3.50 12.14 -13.61
C SER A 203 -2.56 12.02 -12.41
N TYR A 204 -3.06 12.15 -11.19
CA TYR A 204 -2.27 12.04 -9.98
C TYR A 204 -2.71 10.84 -9.15
N ALA A 205 -1.75 10.21 -8.49
CA ALA A 205 -2.00 9.14 -7.54
C ALA A 205 -1.21 9.36 -6.27
N HIS A 206 -1.82 8.98 -5.15
CA HIS A 206 -1.22 9.02 -3.83
C HIS A 206 -1.55 7.74 -3.07
N THR A 207 -0.85 7.51 -1.96
CA THR A 207 -1.14 6.40 -1.06
C THR A 207 -1.67 6.94 0.27
N ILE A 208 -2.90 6.61 0.61
CA ILE A 208 -3.48 6.88 1.93
C ILE A 208 -3.01 5.77 2.89
N LEU A 209 -2.39 6.18 3.99
CA LEU A 209 -1.84 5.33 5.03
C LEU A 209 -2.66 5.38 6.32
N GLY A 210 -3.68 6.22 6.38
CA GLY A 210 -4.52 6.36 7.56
C GLY A 210 -5.44 7.58 7.50
N VAL A 211 -6.31 7.64 8.48
CA VAL A 211 -7.34 8.68 8.63
C VAL A 211 -7.38 9.16 10.08
N ASP A 212 -7.72 10.43 10.26
CA ASP A 212 -8.14 11.03 11.52
C ASP A 212 -9.43 11.77 11.19
N THR A 213 -10.55 11.31 11.73
CA THR A 213 -11.88 11.79 11.32
C THR A 213 -12.82 11.92 12.50
N ASN A 214 -13.54 13.02 12.58
CA ASN A 214 -14.73 13.13 13.42
C ASN A 214 -15.96 13.01 12.52
N LEU A 215 -16.58 11.83 12.49
CA LEU A 215 -17.75 11.56 11.65
C LEU A 215 -19.00 12.36 12.03
N ALA A 216 -19.06 12.93 13.24
CA ALA A 216 -20.17 13.79 13.65
C ALA A 216 -20.02 15.23 13.11
N THR A 217 -18.78 15.72 12.98
CA THR A 217 -18.50 17.06 12.45
C THR A 217 -18.06 17.06 10.99
N MET A 218 -17.80 15.88 10.40
CA MET A 218 -17.23 15.66 9.07
C MET A 218 -15.78 16.17 8.89
N GLU A 219 -15.14 16.66 9.97
CA GLU A 219 -13.74 17.07 9.92
C GLU A 219 -12.85 15.85 9.70
N ALA A 220 -12.01 15.90 8.66
CA ALA A 220 -11.17 14.78 8.24
C ALA A 220 -9.75 15.22 7.85
N ARG A 221 -8.78 14.40 8.24
CA ARG A 221 -7.40 14.47 7.77
C ARG A 221 -6.93 13.09 7.33
N TYR A 222 -6.11 13.08 6.29
CA TYR A 222 -5.62 11.86 5.65
C TYR A 222 -4.11 11.82 5.77
N LEU A 223 -3.58 10.71 6.29
CA LEU A 223 -2.15 10.48 6.29
C LEU A 223 -1.76 9.99 4.90
N VAL A 224 -1.03 10.81 4.16
CA VAL A 224 -0.66 10.53 2.77
C VAL A 224 0.83 10.24 2.67
N ALA A 225 1.20 9.22 1.89
CA ALA A 225 2.51 9.07 1.29
C ALA A 225 2.42 9.42 -0.19
N ASP A 226 3.20 10.42 -0.58
CA ASP A 226 3.21 11.00 -1.91
C ASP A 226 4.29 10.35 -2.78
N PRO A 227 3.93 9.59 -3.84
CA PRO A 227 4.92 8.94 -4.70
C PRO A 227 5.71 9.92 -5.58
N HIS A 228 5.34 11.20 -5.63
CA HIS A 228 5.98 12.20 -6.50
C HIS A 228 7.33 12.70 -5.96
N TYR A 229 7.78 12.25 -4.79
CA TYR A 229 9.15 12.51 -4.33
C TYR A 229 10.14 11.92 -5.34
N SER A 230 10.84 12.78 -6.08
CA SER A 230 11.78 12.37 -7.12
C SER A 230 13.20 12.37 -6.59
N SER A 231 13.74 11.17 -6.35
CA SER A 231 15.11 10.96 -5.91
C SER A 231 15.52 9.50 -6.12
N GLY A 232 16.81 9.24 -6.29
CA GLY A 232 17.33 7.87 -6.20
C GLY A 232 17.42 7.37 -4.76
N GLU A 233 17.71 8.27 -3.81
CA GLU A 233 17.83 7.96 -2.38
C GLU A 233 16.72 8.64 -1.56
N THR A 234 16.10 7.92 -0.64
CA THR A 234 15.08 8.49 0.25
C THR A 234 15.72 9.34 1.35
N SER A 235 15.69 10.66 1.19
CA SER A 235 16.07 11.57 2.27
C SER A 235 14.92 11.75 3.26
N LEU A 236 14.95 11.02 4.39
CA LEU A 236 13.93 11.10 5.45
C LEU A 236 13.64 12.55 5.85
N LYS A 237 14.69 13.35 6.09
CA LYS A 237 14.57 14.78 6.44
C LYS A 237 13.80 15.57 5.38
N THR A 238 14.07 15.33 4.10
CA THR A 238 13.43 16.06 3.00
C THR A 238 11.98 15.64 2.83
N VAL A 239 11.72 14.33 2.86
CA VAL A 239 10.37 13.75 2.73
C VAL A 239 9.43 14.32 3.80
N LEU A 240 9.88 14.32 5.07
CA LEU A 240 9.08 14.84 6.18
C LEU A 240 8.97 16.37 6.15
N LYS A 241 10.09 17.10 5.95
CA LYS A 241 10.08 18.57 5.98
C LYS A 241 9.24 19.19 4.85
N LYS A 242 9.26 18.59 3.65
CA LYS A 242 8.47 19.05 2.51
C LYS A 242 7.05 18.47 2.49
N GLY A 243 6.73 17.58 3.44
CA GLY A 243 5.39 17.00 3.57
C GLY A 243 5.02 16.02 2.46
N TYR A 244 5.98 15.33 1.86
CA TYR A 244 5.69 14.19 0.95
C TYR A 244 5.05 13.03 1.72
N VAL A 245 5.40 12.89 3.01
CA VAL A 245 4.66 12.02 3.93
C VAL A 245 4.13 12.90 5.04
N GLY A 246 2.83 12.83 5.32
CA GLY A 246 2.22 13.64 6.39
C GLY A 246 0.71 13.67 6.36
N TRP A 247 0.13 14.21 7.43
CA TRP A 247 -1.30 14.45 7.54
C TRP A 247 -1.73 15.63 6.68
N LYS A 248 -2.78 15.44 5.87
CA LYS A 248 -3.33 16.40 4.92
C LYS A 248 -4.79 16.69 5.26
N GLU A 249 -5.16 17.96 5.30
CA GLU A 249 -6.56 18.40 5.31
C GLU A 249 -7.13 18.20 3.91
N ALA A 250 -8.27 17.53 3.80
CA ALA A 250 -8.72 17.03 2.50
C ALA A 250 -9.04 18.16 1.51
N GLY A 251 -9.73 19.21 1.94
CA GLY A 251 -10.16 20.35 1.14
C GLY A 251 -9.01 21.27 0.74
N LYS A 252 -7.81 21.06 1.30
CA LYS A 252 -6.57 21.76 0.89
C LYS A 252 -5.68 20.92 -0.01
N PHE A 253 -5.79 19.60 0.05
CA PHE A 253 -4.86 18.69 -0.63
C PHE A 253 -5.48 18.02 -1.85
N PHE A 254 -6.73 17.60 -1.77
CA PHE A 254 -7.45 17.00 -2.89
C PHE A 254 -8.22 18.08 -3.64
N GLU A 255 -8.14 18.05 -4.96
CA GLU A 255 -8.73 19.08 -5.80
C GLU A 255 -10.25 18.90 -5.88
N SER A 256 -11.02 19.90 -5.45
CA SER A 256 -12.49 19.81 -5.42
C SER A 256 -13.15 19.65 -6.80
N ASN A 257 -12.46 19.96 -7.90
CA ASN A 257 -13.03 19.83 -9.25
C ASN A 257 -12.50 18.60 -10.01
N SER A 258 -11.75 17.73 -9.32
CA SER A 258 -11.19 16.51 -9.87
C SER A 258 -11.92 15.30 -9.30
N TRP A 259 -12.24 14.34 -10.16
CA TRP A 259 -12.76 13.05 -9.73
C TRP A 259 -11.62 12.18 -9.20
N TYR A 260 -11.95 11.23 -8.32
CA TYR A 260 -10.98 10.30 -7.73
C TYR A 260 -11.59 8.90 -7.60
N ASN A 261 -10.73 7.89 -7.67
CA ASN A 261 -11.05 6.51 -7.31
C ASN A 261 -10.11 6.04 -6.21
N LEU A 262 -10.65 5.34 -5.22
CA LEU A 262 -9.90 4.56 -4.26
C LEU A 262 -9.81 3.12 -4.72
N CYS A 263 -8.68 2.46 -4.49
CA CYS A 263 -8.55 1.00 -4.56
C CYS A 263 -8.25 0.46 -3.16
N ILE A 264 -9.21 -0.26 -2.57
CA ILE A 264 -9.16 -0.72 -1.17
C ILE A 264 -9.18 -2.26 -1.12
N PRO A 265 -8.03 -2.93 -0.91
CA PRO A 265 -7.98 -4.38 -0.77
C PRO A 265 -8.74 -4.89 0.47
N GLN A 266 -9.54 -5.94 0.32
CA GLN A 266 -10.44 -6.47 1.35
C GLN A 266 -9.83 -7.67 2.08
N LEU A 267 -9.07 -7.41 3.13
CA LEU A 267 -8.37 -8.44 3.91
C LEU A 267 -9.26 -9.24 4.86
N ALA A 268 -10.41 -8.69 5.27
CA ALA A 268 -11.32 -9.37 6.18
C ALA A 268 -11.96 -10.63 5.56
N THR A 269 -12.16 -10.63 4.24
CA THR A 269 -12.78 -11.70 3.46
C THR A 269 -11.76 -12.54 2.70
N TYR A 270 -10.50 -12.09 2.61
CA TYR A 270 -9.47 -12.78 1.86
C TYR A 270 -8.99 -14.08 2.55
N ASP A 271 -9.09 -15.19 1.82
CA ASP A 271 -8.56 -16.49 2.20
C ASP A 271 -7.46 -16.92 1.21
N PRO A 272 -6.19 -16.95 1.62
CA PRO A 272 -5.06 -17.27 0.74
C PRO A 272 -4.92 -18.78 0.44
N ARG A 273 -5.97 -19.58 0.64
CA ARG A 273 -5.95 -21.05 0.56
C ARG A 273 -6.42 -21.60 -0.78
#